data_AF-A0A8K0KC56-F1
#
_entry.id   AF-A0A8K0KC56-F1
#
_cell.length_a   1.000
_cell.length_b   1.000
_cell.length_c   1.000
_cell.angle_alpha   90.00
_cell.angle_beta   90.00
_cell.angle_gamma   90.00
#
_symmetry.space_group_name_H-M   'P 1'
#
loop_
_entity.id
_entity.type
_entity.pdbx_description
1 polymer ?
#
loop_
_entity_poly.entity_id
_entity_poly.type
_entity_poly.pdbx_seq_one_letter_code
_entity_poly.pdbx_strand_id
1 'polypeptide(L)'
;MPSSPKGGREGLQEQLAQFRREAVTPRKRKLIKIAKALFSKFKRTRRDLQKSKKSISSLLNESEGHIPFLEKFAGKLSKAAAVFIAAQLRTTVQKARARRWSLEEKLLFLSILRRSPKAYSLLSALFTLPTPRTLSKFLNLIPLEPGINHHVFKSLSKSLARLPKEQRICPDIRRNEYPGACSIRMDTMPSDVLVDILVEVLQQCYAAGLTVLSTVCDMAAKNVKALRIMGATEKRPYFLFQEKKVVAMFDVPHLLK
;
A
#
# COMPACT_ATOMS: atom_id res chain seq x y z
N MET A 1 -14.01 -35.95 -64.72
CA MET A 1 -13.59 -34.70 -64.05
C MET A 1 -12.07 -34.73 -63.94
N PRO A 2 -11.35 -34.03 -64.83
CA PRO A 2 -9.90 -34.10 -64.91
C PRO A 2 -9.26 -33.26 -63.79
N SER A 3 -8.20 -33.83 -63.24
CA SER A 3 -7.36 -33.31 -62.17
C SER A 3 -6.74 -31.95 -62.51
N SER A 4 -6.94 -30.97 -61.63
CA SER A 4 -6.32 -29.65 -61.71
C SER A 4 -4.78 -29.76 -61.71
N PRO A 5 -4.07 -29.02 -62.58
CA PRO A 5 -2.62 -29.09 -62.65
C PRO A 5 -1.99 -28.44 -61.41
N LYS A 6 -1.05 -29.16 -60.78
CA LYS A 6 -0.19 -28.66 -59.70
C LYS A 6 0.78 -27.62 -60.26
N GLY A 7 0.30 -26.40 -60.49
CA GLY A 7 1.12 -25.28 -60.94
C GLY A 7 1.69 -24.48 -59.76
N GLY A 8 3.01 -24.22 -59.79
CA GLY A 8 3.50 -22.92 -59.32
C GLY A 8 4.41 -22.85 -58.09
N ARG A 9 5.15 -23.91 -57.71
CA ARG A 9 6.28 -23.74 -56.76
C ARG A 9 7.67 -23.87 -57.38
N GLU A 10 7.79 -24.51 -58.54
CA GLU A 10 9.09 -24.65 -59.23
C GLU A 10 9.46 -23.36 -60.01
N GLY A 11 8.47 -22.67 -60.59
CA GLY A 11 8.71 -21.46 -61.38
C GLY A 11 9.32 -20.27 -60.62
N LEU A 12 9.03 -20.09 -59.33
CA LEU A 12 9.55 -18.94 -58.56
C LEU A 12 11.03 -19.09 -58.19
N GLN A 13 11.48 -20.33 -57.92
CA GLN A 13 12.89 -20.63 -57.69
C GLN A 13 13.69 -20.62 -59.00
N GLU A 14 13.11 -21.12 -60.10
CA GLU A 14 13.71 -21.02 -61.44
C GLU A 14 13.80 -19.58 -61.93
N GLN A 15 12.76 -18.77 -61.73
CA GLN A 15 12.77 -17.33 -62.03
C GLN A 15 13.83 -16.59 -61.19
N LEU A 16 13.98 -16.90 -59.90
CA LEU A 16 15.04 -16.35 -59.04
C LEU A 16 16.45 -16.81 -59.46
N ALA A 17 16.58 -18.01 -60.03
CA ALA A 17 17.84 -18.52 -60.59
C ALA A 17 18.18 -17.89 -61.95
N GLN A 18 17.18 -17.52 -62.74
CA GLN A 18 17.33 -16.84 -64.03
C GLN A 18 17.72 -15.36 -63.84
N PHE A 19 17.14 -14.66 -62.85
CA PHE A 19 17.55 -13.32 -62.43
C PHE A 19 18.98 -13.24 -61.83
N ARG A 20 19.57 -14.38 -61.46
CA ARG A 20 20.97 -14.47 -61.01
C ARG A 20 21.98 -14.40 -62.15
N ARG A 21 21.57 -14.70 -63.39
CA ARG A 21 22.42 -14.75 -64.59
C ARG A 21 22.57 -13.38 -65.26
N GLU A 22 21.60 -12.49 -65.14
CA GLU A 22 21.76 -11.09 -65.55
C GLU A 22 22.64 -10.33 -64.53
N ALA A 23 23.58 -9.53 -65.03
CA ALA A 23 24.53 -8.78 -64.21
C ALA A 23 23.80 -7.93 -63.15
N VAL A 24 23.75 -8.43 -61.91
CA VAL A 24 23.04 -7.77 -60.82
C VAL A 24 23.76 -6.47 -60.50
N THR A 25 23.17 -5.35 -60.91
CA THR A 25 23.70 -4.01 -60.63
C THR A 25 23.86 -3.80 -59.11
N PRO A 26 24.81 -2.96 -58.65
CA PRO A 26 25.05 -2.75 -57.23
C PRO A 26 23.79 -2.37 -56.42
N ARG A 27 22.87 -1.60 -57.04
CA ARG A 27 21.56 -1.25 -56.45
C ARG A 27 20.64 -2.46 -56.27
N LYS A 28 20.53 -3.35 -57.27
CA LYS A 28 19.73 -4.58 -57.18
C LYS A 28 20.27 -5.54 -56.11
N ARG A 29 21.59 -5.66 -55.94
CA ARG A 29 22.20 -6.48 -54.86
C ARG A 29 21.84 -5.95 -53.47
N LYS A 30 21.85 -4.63 -53.28
CA LYS A 30 21.48 -3.98 -52.01
C LYS A 30 20.01 -4.25 -51.67
N LEU A 31 19.11 -4.12 -52.64
CA LEU A 31 17.68 -4.45 -52.49
C LEU A 31 17.45 -5.92 -52.10
N ILE A 32 18.12 -6.87 -52.74
CA ILE A 32 18.01 -8.30 -52.40
C ILE A 32 18.50 -8.58 -50.97
N LYS A 33 19.59 -7.93 -50.52
CA LYS A 33 20.06 -8.04 -49.13
C LYS A 33 19.02 -7.51 -48.13
N ILE A 34 18.41 -6.35 -48.40
CA ILE A 34 17.37 -5.76 -47.56
C ILE A 34 16.14 -6.67 -47.50
N ALA A 35 15.66 -7.16 -48.65
CA ALA A 35 14.52 -8.07 -48.71
C ALA A 35 14.78 -9.35 -47.89
N LYS A 36 15.96 -9.97 -48.04
CA LYS A 36 16.35 -11.15 -47.24
C LYS A 36 16.38 -10.86 -45.75
N ALA A 37 16.92 -9.70 -45.35
CA ALA A 37 16.93 -9.28 -43.95
C ALA A 37 15.51 -9.07 -43.39
N LEU A 38 14.61 -8.45 -44.16
CA LEU A 38 13.21 -8.24 -43.78
C LEU A 38 12.44 -9.56 -43.68
N PHE A 39 12.61 -10.48 -44.62
CA PHE A 39 11.99 -11.81 -44.56
C PHE A 39 12.50 -12.64 -43.38
N SER A 40 13.79 -12.56 -43.05
CA SER A 40 14.36 -13.20 -41.86
C SER A 40 13.77 -12.64 -40.57
N LYS A 41 13.63 -11.29 -40.47
CA LYS A 41 12.97 -10.62 -39.35
C LYS A 41 11.50 -11.05 -39.22
N PHE A 42 10.74 -11.01 -40.32
CA PHE A 42 9.34 -11.45 -40.34
C PHE A 42 9.17 -12.91 -39.89
N LYS A 43 10.03 -13.82 -40.35
CA LYS A 43 10.02 -15.23 -39.94
C LYS A 43 10.37 -15.41 -38.46
N ARG A 44 11.18 -14.53 -37.88
CA ARG A 44 11.51 -14.54 -36.45
C ARG A 44 10.32 -14.04 -35.63
N THR A 45 9.76 -12.88 -35.95
CA THR A 45 8.56 -12.31 -35.31
C THR A 45 7.37 -13.28 -35.35
N ARG A 46 7.14 -13.95 -36.47
CA ARG A 46 6.06 -14.96 -36.59
C ARG A 46 6.28 -16.18 -35.69
N ARG A 47 7.53 -16.64 -35.53
CA ARG A 47 7.86 -17.75 -34.62
C ARG A 47 7.67 -17.35 -33.16
N ASP A 48 8.09 -16.15 -32.81
CA ASP A 48 7.96 -15.63 -31.44
C ASP A 48 6.48 -15.46 -31.08
N LEU A 49 5.65 -14.93 -32.00
CA LEU A 49 4.20 -14.84 -31.83
C LEU A 49 3.54 -16.23 -31.62
N GLN A 50 3.96 -17.23 -32.41
CA GLN A 50 3.44 -18.59 -32.28
C GLN A 50 3.84 -19.26 -30.96
N LYS A 51 5.07 -19.00 -30.47
CA LYS A 51 5.52 -19.46 -29.15
C LYS A 51 4.70 -18.80 -28.03
N SER A 52 4.49 -17.48 -28.08
CA SER A 52 3.63 -16.78 -27.11
C SER A 52 2.20 -17.30 -27.13
N LYS A 53 1.60 -17.52 -28.30
CA LYS A 53 0.23 -18.08 -28.39
C LYS A 53 0.12 -19.47 -27.76
N LYS A 54 1.07 -20.37 -28.04
CA LYS A 54 1.10 -21.72 -27.44
C LYS A 54 1.29 -21.69 -25.93
N SER A 55 2.15 -20.80 -25.44
CA SER A 55 2.37 -20.62 -23.99
C SER A 55 1.13 -20.07 -23.29
N ILE A 56 0.36 -19.18 -23.93
CA ILE A 56 -0.89 -18.65 -23.38
C ILE A 56 -1.96 -19.75 -23.35
N SER A 57 -2.09 -20.54 -24.42
CA SER A 57 -3.08 -21.63 -24.46
C SER A 57 -2.81 -22.73 -23.44
N SER A 58 -1.54 -23.08 -23.18
CA SER A 58 -1.23 -24.08 -22.14
C SER A 58 -1.56 -23.58 -20.73
N LEU A 59 -1.31 -22.29 -20.45
CA LEU A 59 -1.65 -21.66 -19.17
C LEU A 59 -3.17 -21.56 -18.94
N LEU A 60 -3.94 -21.31 -20.00
CA LEU A 60 -5.41 -21.28 -19.93
C LEU A 60 -5.97 -22.67 -19.62
N ASN A 61 -5.48 -23.71 -20.29
CA ASN A 61 -5.95 -25.09 -20.09
C ASN A 61 -5.59 -25.66 -18.70
N GLU A 62 -4.45 -25.28 -18.11
CA GLU A 62 -4.11 -25.65 -16.72
C GLU A 62 -5.00 -24.94 -15.68
N SER A 63 -5.62 -23.82 -16.05
CA SER A 63 -6.38 -22.97 -15.14
C SER A 63 -7.87 -23.35 -15.01
N GLU A 64 -8.43 -24.06 -15.99
CA GLU A 64 -9.87 -24.38 -16.05
C GLU A 64 -10.37 -25.21 -14.84
N GLY A 65 -9.53 -26.03 -14.22
CA GLY A 65 -9.90 -26.81 -13.02
C GLY A 65 -9.67 -26.10 -11.68
N HIS A 66 -8.74 -25.15 -11.61
CA HIS A 66 -8.32 -24.51 -10.36
C HIS A 66 -9.09 -23.21 -10.04
N ILE A 67 -9.50 -22.46 -11.07
CA ILE A 67 -10.19 -21.18 -10.89
C ILE A 67 -11.55 -21.35 -10.19
N PRO A 68 -12.42 -22.32 -10.55
CA PRO A 68 -13.72 -22.49 -9.89
C PRO A 68 -13.60 -22.92 -8.41
N PHE A 69 -12.58 -23.73 -8.10
CA PHE A 69 -12.30 -24.15 -6.71
C PHE A 69 -11.86 -22.95 -5.85
N LEU A 70 -10.97 -22.11 -6.37
CA LEU A 70 -10.49 -20.92 -5.68
C LEU A 70 -11.59 -19.89 -5.46
N GLU A 71 -12.48 -19.68 -6.44
CA GLU A 71 -13.62 -18.76 -6.29
C GLU A 71 -14.63 -19.25 -5.23
N LYS A 72 -14.97 -20.53 -5.26
CA LYS A 72 -15.89 -21.15 -4.27
C LYS A 72 -15.28 -21.19 -2.86
N PHE A 73 -13.97 -21.39 -2.75
CA PHE A 73 -13.25 -21.40 -1.48
C PHE A 73 -13.05 -19.98 -0.93
N ALA A 74 -12.70 -19.02 -1.80
CA ALA A 74 -12.53 -17.62 -1.42
C ALA A 74 -13.83 -17.00 -0.88
N GLY A 75 -14.99 -17.38 -1.43
CA GLY A 75 -16.29 -16.90 -0.95
C GLY A 75 -16.66 -17.28 0.49
N LYS A 76 -16.02 -18.30 1.06
CA LYS A 76 -16.23 -18.74 2.45
C LYS A 76 -15.18 -18.23 3.43
N LEU A 77 -14.10 -17.62 2.93
CA LEU A 77 -13.00 -17.14 3.75
C LEU A 77 -13.19 -15.67 4.11
N SER A 78 -12.59 -15.27 5.23
CA SER A 78 -12.41 -13.85 5.49
C SER A 78 -11.52 -13.22 4.42
N LYS A 79 -11.73 -11.94 4.10
CA LYS A 79 -10.90 -11.22 3.12
C LYS A 79 -9.41 -11.36 3.44
N ALA A 80 -9.03 -11.30 4.72
CA ALA A 80 -7.66 -11.47 5.16
C ALA A 80 -7.10 -12.88 4.86
N ALA A 81 -7.87 -13.94 5.15
CA ALA A 81 -7.47 -15.31 4.87
C ALA A 81 -7.36 -15.58 3.36
N ALA A 82 -8.30 -15.07 2.56
CA ALA A 82 -8.25 -15.17 1.10
C ALA A 82 -6.99 -14.50 0.52
N VAL A 83 -6.67 -13.27 0.96
CA VAL A 83 -5.44 -12.56 0.55
C VAL A 83 -4.19 -13.32 0.99
N PHE A 84 -4.16 -13.86 2.21
CA PHE A 84 -3.05 -14.65 2.71
C PHE A 84 -2.79 -15.89 1.84
N ILE A 85 -3.84 -16.67 1.58
CA ILE A 85 -3.74 -17.93 0.82
C ILE A 85 -3.37 -17.66 -0.64
N ALA A 86 -4.01 -16.67 -1.27
CA ALA A 86 -3.67 -16.25 -2.62
C ALA A 86 -2.19 -15.82 -2.73
N ALA A 87 -1.69 -15.10 -1.72
CA ALA A 87 -0.29 -14.73 -1.66
C ALA A 87 0.61 -15.96 -1.57
N GLN A 88 0.31 -16.93 -0.69
CA GLN A 88 1.10 -18.17 -0.57
C GLN A 88 1.13 -18.96 -1.88
N LEU A 89 -0.01 -19.22 -2.50
CA LEU A 89 -0.09 -19.98 -3.77
C LEU A 89 0.76 -19.34 -4.87
N ARG A 90 0.81 -18.01 -4.91
CA ARG A 90 1.59 -17.26 -5.90
C ARG A 90 3.09 -17.23 -5.57
N THR A 91 3.48 -17.17 -4.30
CA THR A 91 4.87 -16.91 -3.89
C THR A 91 5.67 -18.15 -3.52
N THR A 92 5.04 -19.30 -3.26
CA THR A 92 5.72 -20.57 -2.95
C THR A 92 6.55 -21.08 -4.12
N VAL A 93 6.05 -20.94 -5.35
CA VAL A 93 6.75 -21.35 -6.58
C VAL A 93 7.93 -20.41 -6.91
N GLN A 94 7.95 -19.20 -6.33
CA GLN A 94 8.89 -18.15 -6.69
C GLN A 94 10.11 -18.12 -5.77
N LYS A 95 11.30 -17.86 -6.35
CA LYS A 95 12.53 -17.63 -5.57
C LYS A 95 12.38 -16.39 -4.68
N ALA A 96 13.07 -16.39 -3.53
CA ALA A 96 12.95 -15.35 -2.52
C ALA A 96 13.06 -13.91 -3.05
N ARG A 97 13.98 -13.65 -3.99
CA ARG A 97 14.21 -12.33 -4.62
C ARG A 97 13.15 -11.95 -5.67
N ALA A 98 12.44 -12.92 -6.24
CA ALA A 98 11.43 -12.69 -7.28
C ALA A 98 10.02 -12.44 -6.70
N ARG A 99 9.82 -12.65 -5.39
CA ARG A 99 8.54 -12.43 -4.72
C ARG A 99 8.19 -10.95 -4.70
N ARG A 100 7.12 -10.60 -5.41
CA ARG A 100 6.52 -9.25 -5.40
C ARG A 100 5.28 -9.25 -4.51
N TRP A 101 5.13 -8.22 -3.69
CA TRP A 101 4.02 -8.09 -2.74
C TRP A 101 3.11 -6.93 -3.12
N SER A 102 1.81 -7.18 -3.14
CA SER A 102 0.77 -6.18 -3.37
C SER A 102 0.60 -5.27 -2.15
N LEU A 103 -0.15 -4.17 -2.31
CA LEU A 103 -0.45 -3.27 -1.20
C LEU A 103 -1.27 -3.96 -0.11
N GLU A 104 -2.35 -4.66 -0.48
CA GLU A 104 -3.23 -5.35 0.48
C GLU A 104 -2.46 -6.43 1.25
N GLU A 105 -1.59 -7.18 0.58
CA GLU A 105 -0.72 -8.17 1.20
C GLU A 105 0.23 -7.52 2.21
N LYS A 106 0.91 -6.43 1.82
CA LYS A 106 1.81 -5.71 2.72
C LYS A 106 1.09 -5.18 3.95
N LEU A 107 -0.13 -4.66 3.79
CA LEU A 107 -0.95 -4.17 4.91
C LEU A 107 -1.36 -5.30 5.85
N LEU A 108 -1.76 -6.45 5.31
CA LEU A 108 -2.09 -7.64 6.10
C LEU A 108 -0.88 -8.14 6.90
N PHE A 109 0.27 -8.29 6.25
CA PHE A 109 1.47 -8.75 6.94
C PHE A 109 2.02 -7.73 7.94
N LEU A 110 1.87 -6.45 7.65
CA LEU A 110 2.22 -5.38 8.56
C LEU A 110 1.31 -5.38 9.80
N SER A 111 0.01 -5.64 9.65
CA SER A 111 -0.91 -5.69 10.79
C SER A 111 -0.54 -6.83 11.75
N ILE A 112 -0.14 -8.00 11.24
CA ILE A 112 0.36 -9.12 12.04
C ILE A 112 1.67 -8.74 12.73
N LEU A 113 2.63 -8.19 11.98
CA LEU A 113 3.94 -7.79 12.52
C LEU A 113 3.81 -6.75 13.64
N ARG A 114 2.91 -5.76 13.48
CA ARG A 114 2.66 -4.72 14.48
C ARG A 114 1.94 -5.25 15.71
N ARG A 115 1.10 -6.27 15.57
CA ARG A 115 0.37 -6.88 16.69
C ARG A 115 1.22 -7.87 17.48
N SER A 116 2.02 -8.70 16.82
CA SER A 116 2.95 -9.63 17.47
C SER A 116 4.14 -9.97 16.57
N PRO A 117 5.33 -9.39 16.83
CA PRO A 117 6.55 -9.72 16.10
C PRO A 117 6.98 -11.19 16.26
N LYS A 118 6.72 -11.78 17.44
CA LYS A 118 7.04 -13.19 17.71
C LYS A 118 6.16 -14.14 16.87
N ALA A 119 4.86 -13.87 16.80
CA ALA A 119 3.96 -14.63 15.95
C ALA A 119 4.35 -14.48 14.47
N TYR A 120 4.74 -13.28 14.04
CA TYR A 120 5.24 -13.05 12.69
C TYR A 120 6.51 -13.87 12.40
N SER A 121 7.45 -13.93 13.35
CA SER A 121 8.66 -14.74 13.22
C SER A 121 8.32 -16.22 13.03
N LEU A 122 7.42 -16.75 13.86
CA LEU A 122 6.94 -18.13 13.73
C LEU A 122 6.29 -18.38 12.37
N LEU A 123 5.37 -17.51 11.95
CA LEU A 123 4.70 -17.62 10.66
C LEU A 123 5.67 -17.49 9.48
N SER A 124 6.75 -16.72 9.61
CA SER A 124 7.76 -16.56 8.55
C SER A 124 8.66 -17.80 8.39
N ALA A 125 8.74 -18.65 9.41
CA ALA A 125 9.40 -19.94 9.32
C ALA A 125 8.51 -20.98 8.62
N LEU A 126 7.19 -20.87 8.76
CA LEU A 126 6.21 -21.81 8.19
C LEU A 126 5.75 -21.42 6.78
N PHE A 127 5.62 -20.12 6.50
CA PHE A 127 5.03 -19.59 5.28
C PHE A 127 5.96 -18.62 4.56
N THR A 128 5.73 -18.43 3.26
CA THR A 128 6.44 -17.41 2.50
C THR A 128 5.88 -16.02 2.84
N LEU A 129 6.63 -15.25 3.63
CA LEU A 129 6.24 -13.90 4.05
C LEU A 129 7.25 -12.83 3.58
N PRO A 130 6.83 -11.56 3.51
CA PRO A 130 7.77 -10.45 3.41
C PRO A 130 8.75 -10.46 4.58
N THR A 131 9.97 -9.97 4.36
CA THR A 131 10.87 -9.72 5.49
C THR A 131 10.41 -8.48 6.26
N PRO A 132 10.63 -8.40 7.59
CA PRO A 132 10.30 -7.20 8.36
C PRO A 132 10.92 -5.93 7.74
N ARG A 133 12.14 -6.05 7.20
CA ARG A 133 12.83 -4.96 6.50
C ARG A 133 12.07 -4.45 5.27
N THR A 134 11.37 -5.33 4.54
CA THR A 134 10.51 -4.96 3.41
C THR A 134 9.32 -4.14 3.88
N LEU A 135 8.72 -4.52 5.00
CA LEU A 135 7.59 -3.80 5.60
C LEU A 135 8.03 -2.45 6.19
N SER A 136 9.20 -2.37 6.81
CA SER A 136 9.78 -1.09 7.27
C SER A 136 10.08 -0.15 6.10
N LYS A 137 10.67 -0.66 5.00
CA LYS A 137 10.86 0.16 3.79
C LYS A 137 9.55 0.66 3.22
N PHE A 138 8.52 -0.19 3.21
CA PHE A 138 7.18 0.20 2.76
C PHE A 138 6.59 1.31 3.63
N LEU A 139 6.78 1.25 4.95
CA LEU A 139 6.34 2.32 5.86
C LEU A 139 7.11 3.62 5.65
N ASN A 140 8.41 3.55 5.40
CA ASN A 140 9.24 4.74 5.15
C ASN A 140 8.89 5.45 3.84
N LEU A 141 8.05 4.86 2.98
CA LEU A 141 7.49 5.56 1.81
C LEU A 141 6.43 6.59 2.18
N ILE A 142 5.88 6.52 3.40
CA ILE A 142 4.90 7.48 3.89
C ILE A 142 5.70 8.63 4.53
N PRO A 143 5.81 9.80 3.89
CA PRO A 143 6.45 10.95 4.50
C PRO A 143 5.61 11.39 5.71
N LEU A 144 6.16 11.21 6.91
CA LEU A 144 5.60 11.76 8.13
C LEU A 144 6.40 13.01 8.45
N GLU A 145 5.77 14.16 8.25
CA GLU A 145 6.34 15.45 8.64
C GLU A 145 6.06 15.74 10.12
N PRO A 146 6.95 16.50 10.79
CA PRO A 146 6.66 16.97 12.14
C PRO A 146 5.43 17.89 12.13
N GLY A 147 4.62 17.80 13.19
CA GLY A 147 3.37 18.55 13.32
C GLY A 147 2.13 17.66 13.21
N ILE A 148 0.99 18.28 12.91
CA ILE A 148 -0.31 17.60 12.92
C ILE A 148 -0.56 16.90 11.59
N ASN A 149 -0.77 15.58 11.64
CA ASN A 149 -1.14 14.80 10.47
C ASN A 149 -2.64 14.92 10.16
N HIS A 150 -2.98 15.76 9.20
CA HIS A 150 -4.34 16.01 8.73
C HIS A 150 -5.06 14.76 8.21
N HIS A 151 -4.33 13.77 7.66
CA HIS A 151 -4.95 12.54 7.18
C HIS A 151 -5.52 11.70 8.32
N VAL A 152 -4.92 11.77 9.51
CA VAL A 152 -5.43 11.11 10.72
C VAL A 152 -6.77 11.72 11.11
N PHE A 153 -6.85 13.04 11.21
CA PHE A 153 -8.10 13.75 11.54
C PHE A 153 -9.19 13.57 10.49
N LYS A 154 -8.83 13.50 9.20
CA LYS A 154 -9.77 13.18 8.12
C LYS A 154 -10.31 11.75 8.20
N SER A 155 -9.50 10.79 8.63
CA SER A 155 -9.98 9.43 8.88
C SER A 155 -10.84 9.37 10.14
N LEU A 156 -10.45 10.12 11.17
CA LEU A 156 -11.17 10.20 12.43
C LEU A 156 -12.57 10.80 12.24
N SER A 157 -12.72 11.88 11.48
CA SER A 157 -14.02 12.50 11.19
C SER A 157 -14.98 11.54 10.50
N LYS A 158 -14.49 10.70 9.56
CA LYS A 158 -15.29 9.64 8.92
C LYS A 158 -15.77 8.58 9.91
N SER A 159 -14.93 8.19 10.88
CA SER A 159 -15.31 7.26 11.94
C SER A 159 -16.33 7.88 12.88
N LEU A 160 -16.14 9.15 13.27
CA LEU A 160 -17.04 9.89 14.15
C LEU A 160 -18.41 10.13 13.53
N ALA A 161 -18.50 10.30 12.21
CA ALA A 161 -19.77 10.44 11.51
C ALA A 161 -20.72 9.24 11.75
N ARG A 162 -20.17 8.06 12.03
CA ARG A 162 -20.93 6.84 12.33
C ARG A 162 -21.35 6.72 13.79
N LEU A 163 -20.71 7.49 14.68
CA LEU A 163 -20.96 7.42 16.12
C LEU A 163 -22.04 8.42 16.54
N PRO A 164 -22.91 8.08 17.49
CA PRO A 164 -23.89 9.01 18.08
C PRO A 164 -23.18 10.12 18.87
N LYS A 165 -23.84 11.26 19.05
CA LYS A 165 -23.20 12.50 19.56
C LYS A 165 -22.64 12.32 20.98
N GLU A 166 -23.28 11.51 21.79
CA GLU A 166 -22.91 11.21 23.17
C GLU A 166 -21.56 10.45 23.24
N GLN A 167 -21.21 9.71 22.19
CA GLN A 167 -19.95 8.97 22.06
C GLN A 167 -18.84 9.79 21.37
N ARG A 168 -19.13 11.01 20.92
CA ARG A 168 -18.14 11.96 20.34
C ARG A 168 -17.53 12.88 21.40
N ILE A 169 -17.89 12.65 22.65
CA ILE A 169 -17.17 13.19 23.80
C ILE A 169 -15.85 12.44 23.85
N CYS A 170 -14.75 13.17 24.06
CA CYS A 170 -13.47 12.55 24.39
C CYS A 170 -13.33 12.53 25.92
N PRO A 171 -13.95 11.57 26.65
CA PRO A 171 -13.56 11.34 28.02
C PRO A 171 -12.17 10.70 27.93
N ASP A 172 -11.23 11.23 28.69
CA ASP A 172 -9.87 10.77 28.88
C ASP A 172 -9.48 9.36 28.34
N ILE A 173 -8.27 9.32 27.77
CA ILE A 173 -7.55 8.32 26.97
C ILE A 173 -7.36 6.92 27.62
N ARG A 174 -8.00 6.61 28.76
CA ARG A 174 -7.74 5.40 29.55
C ARG A 174 -8.64 4.18 29.31
N ARG A 175 -9.46 4.14 28.25
CA ARG A 175 -10.02 2.86 27.79
C ARG A 175 -9.48 2.51 26.41
N ASN A 176 -8.66 1.47 26.41
CA ASN A 176 -7.90 0.84 25.33
C ASN A 176 -8.72 0.34 24.11
N GLU A 177 -9.85 0.95 23.77
CA GLU A 177 -10.71 0.52 22.67
C GLU A 177 -10.96 1.55 21.57
N TYR A 178 -10.48 2.79 21.69
CA TYR A 178 -10.60 3.79 20.62
C TYR A 178 -9.24 4.30 20.13
N PRO A 179 -8.92 4.17 18.82
CA PRO A 179 -7.64 4.57 18.24
C PRO A 179 -7.56 6.10 18.05
N GLY A 180 -7.72 6.86 19.14
CA GLY A 180 -7.77 8.32 19.13
C GLY A 180 -6.92 9.01 20.19
N ALA A 181 -6.20 8.25 21.03
CA ALA A 181 -5.28 8.81 22.00
C ALA A 181 -4.00 9.33 21.33
N CYS A 182 -4.00 10.60 20.93
CA CYS A 182 -2.78 11.29 20.51
C CYS A 182 -2.00 11.71 21.76
N SER A 183 -1.17 10.82 22.29
CA SER A 183 -0.15 11.22 23.28
C SER A 183 0.95 11.96 22.53
N ILE A 184 0.89 13.28 22.57
CA ILE A 184 1.94 14.11 22.04
C ILE A 184 3.05 14.19 23.10
N ARG A 185 4.12 13.41 22.90
CA ARG A 185 5.38 13.64 23.63
C ARG A 185 6.17 14.69 22.87
N MET A 186 6.38 15.85 23.50
CA MET A 186 7.21 16.92 22.97
C MET A 186 8.32 17.18 23.97
N ASP A 187 9.38 16.40 23.88
CA ASP A 187 10.63 16.73 24.52
C ASP A 187 11.24 17.97 23.85
N THR A 188 11.63 18.95 24.67
CA THR A 188 12.44 20.14 24.36
C THR A 188 11.82 21.37 23.66
N MET A 189 10.50 21.53 23.50
CA MET A 189 9.96 22.77 22.90
C MET A 189 9.75 23.94 23.89
N PRO A 190 9.78 25.21 23.44
CA PRO A 190 9.36 26.37 24.23
C PRO A 190 7.87 26.32 24.61
N SER A 191 7.49 27.01 25.70
CA SER A 191 6.10 27.04 26.17
C SER A 191 5.13 27.61 25.15
N ASP A 192 5.58 28.56 24.33
CA ASP A 192 4.71 29.35 23.46
C ASP A 192 4.35 28.54 22.21
N VAL A 193 5.34 27.85 21.64
CA VAL A 193 5.15 26.87 20.56
C VAL A 193 4.24 25.72 21.00
N LEU A 194 4.33 25.29 22.27
CA LEU A 194 3.45 24.26 22.80
C LEU A 194 1.98 24.73 22.84
N VAL A 195 1.74 25.99 23.19
CA VAL A 195 0.39 26.59 23.17
C VAL A 195 -0.14 26.63 21.74
N ASP A 196 0.67 27.05 20.77
CA ASP A 196 0.26 27.11 19.36
C ASP A 196 -0.20 25.73 18.86
N ILE A 197 0.56 24.68 19.17
CA ILE A 197 0.21 23.32 18.74
C ILE A 197 -1.02 22.80 19.51
N LEU A 198 -1.16 23.09 20.80
CA LEU A 198 -2.35 22.72 21.55
C LEU A 198 -3.61 23.37 20.95
N VAL A 199 -3.54 24.65 20.59
CA VAL A 199 -4.61 25.38 19.92
C VAL A 199 -4.94 24.75 18.57
N GLU A 200 -3.93 24.42 17.76
CA GLU A 200 -4.12 23.79 16.46
C GLU A 200 -4.75 22.38 16.59
N VAL A 201 -4.30 21.57 17.55
CA VAL A 201 -4.89 20.25 17.84
C VAL A 201 -6.33 20.39 18.29
N LEU A 202 -6.64 21.32 19.20
CA LEU A 202 -8.01 21.59 19.64
C LEU A 202 -8.88 21.97 18.44
N GLN A 203 -8.40 22.87 17.57
CA GLN A 203 -9.12 23.27 16.36
C GLN A 203 -9.43 22.07 15.46
N GLN A 204 -8.46 21.18 15.22
CA GLN A 204 -8.64 19.98 14.40
C GLN A 204 -9.59 18.97 15.05
N CYS A 205 -9.55 18.80 16.37
CA CYS A 205 -10.48 17.96 17.12
C CYS A 205 -11.93 18.45 16.95
N TYR A 206 -12.18 19.74 17.19
CA TYR A 206 -13.51 20.32 17.03
C TYR A 206 -13.98 20.29 15.57
N ALA A 207 -13.10 20.57 14.61
CA ALA A 207 -13.41 20.47 13.18
C ALA A 207 -13.75 19.03 12.74
N ALA A 208 -13.13 18.02 13.37
CA ALA A 208 -13.46 16.61 13.14
C ALA A 208 -14.78 16.17 13.79
N GLY A 209 -15.40 17.02 14.62
CA GLY A 209 -16.65 16.73 15.33
C GLY A 209 -16.47 16.12 16.72
N LEU A 210 -15.28 16.21 17.32
CA LEU A 210 -15.05 15.85 18.72
C LEU A 210 -15.42 16.99 19.65
N THR A 211 -15.89 16.63 20.83
CA THR A 211 -15.99 17.57 21.96
C THR A 211 -14.90 17.24 22.97
N VAL A 212 -13.97 18.17 23.14
CA VAL A 212 -12.85 18.03 24.09
C VAL A 212 -13.27 18.61 25.43
N LEU A 213 -13.31 17.78 26.47
CA LEU A 213 -13.69 18.20 27.83
C LEU A 213 -12.48 18.54 28.70
N SER A 214 -11.37 17.84 28.51
CA SER A 214 -10.18 18.01 29.32
C SER A 214 -8.90 17.73 28.55
N THR A 215 -7.80 18.28 29.06
CA THR A 215 -6.43 17.99 28.64
C THR A 215 -5.66 17.41 29.81
N VAL A 216 -4.87 16.36 29.56
CA VAL A 216 -4.00 15.73 30.57
C VAL A 216 -2.54 15.90 30.18
N CYS A 217 -1.72 16.43 31.08
CA CYS A 217 -0.27 16.54 30.88
C CYS A 217 0.51 16.15 32.15
N ASP A 218 1.83 15.98 32.02
CA ASP A 218 2.71 15.88 33.19
C ASP A 218 2.89 17.25 33.87
N MET A 219 3.58 17.28 35.02
CA MET A 219 3.87 18.51 35.78
C MET A 219 5.19 19.19 35.37
N ALA A 220 5.72 18.92 34.17
CA ALA A 220 6.93 19.61 33.73
C ALA A 220 6.71 21.13 33.66
N ALA A 221 7.71 21.92 34.06
CA ALA A 221 7.60 23.38 34.17
C ALA A 221 7.09 24.07 32.89
N LYS A 222 7.44 23.53 31.72
CA LYS A 222 6.99 24.00 30.41
C LYS A 222 5.49 23.81 30.19
N ASN A 223 4.95 22.66 30.60
CA ASN A 223 3.53 22.32 30.50
C ASN A 223 2.71 23.17 31.46
N VAL A 224 3.19 23.33 32.70
CA VAL A 224 2.57 24.25 33.68
C VAL A 224 2.55 25.68 33.14
N LYS A 225 3.65 26.16 32.54
CA LYS A 225 3.70 27.49 31.93
C LYS A 225 2.73 27.61 30.75
N ALA A 226 2.65 26.63 29.86
CA ALA A 226 1.73 26.62 28.73
C ALA A 226 0.25 26.64 29.18
N LEU A 227 -0.12 25.83 30.16
CA LEU A 227 -1.46 25.84 30.76
C LEU A 227 -1.79 27.21 31.38
N ARG A 228 -0.82 27.83 32.05
CA ARG A 228 -0.98 29.18 32.60
C ARG A 228 -1.17 30.25 31.53
N ILE A 229 -0.46 30.15 30.41
CA ILE A 229 -0.63 31.02 29.23
C ILE A 229 -2.04 30.86 28.66
N MET A 230 -2.57 29.64 28.60
CA MET A 230 -3.95 29.40 28.18
C MET A 230 -5.00 29.86 29.22
N GLY A 231 -4.58 30.26 30.43
CA GLY A 231 -5.46 30.80 31.46
C GLY A 231 -5.88 29.81 32.55
N ALA A 232 -5.36 28.57 32.51
CA ALA A 232 -5.60 27.60 33.57
C ALA A 232 -4.72 27.90 34.80
N THR A 233 -5.33 27.87 35.98
CA THR A 233 -4.69 28.14 37.28
C THR A 233 -5.22 27.16 38.33
N GLU A 234 -4.62 27.13 39.52
CA GLU A 234 -5.10 26.27 40.62
C GLU A 234 -6.56 26.55 41.01
N LYS A 235 -6.94 27.83 41.12
CA LYS A 235 -8.32 28.24 41.44
C LYS A 235 -9.29 28.08 40.27
N ARG A 236 -8.77 28.11 39.04
CA ARG A 236 -9.53 27.92 37.80
C ARG A 236 -8.82 26.89 36.95
N PRO A 237 -8.98 25.57 37.23
CA PRO A 237 -8.25 24.49 36.56
C PRO A 237 -8.84 24.20 35.17
N TYR A 238 -9.20 25.24 34.44
CA TYR A 238 -9.74 25.18 33.10
C TYR A 238 -9.34 26.42 32.32
N PHE A 239 -9.29 26.30 31.01
CA PHE A 239 -9.19 27.41 30.08
C PHE A 239 -10.42 27.45 29.17
N LEU A 240 -10.64 28.59 28.52
CA LEU A 240 -11.74 28.76 27.58
C LEU A 240 -11.21 28.59 26.15
N PHE A 241 -11.83 27.69 25.39
CA PHE A 241 -11.57 27.50 23.97
C PHE A 241 -12.90 27.52 23.22
N GLN A 242 -13.10 28.49 22.31
CA GLN A 242 -14.37 28.72 21.62
C GLN A 242 -15.57 28.78 22.58
N GLU A 243 -15.45 29.57 23.65
CA GLU A 243 -16.45 29.72 24.73
C GLU A 243 -16.76 28.46 25.54
N LYS A 244 -16.10 27.34 25.26
CA LYS A 244 -16.22 26.08 26.00
C LYS A 244 -15.11 25.96 27.04
N LYS A 245 -15.46 25.46 28.22
CA LYS A 245 -14.50 25.15 29.28
C LYS A 245 -13.79 23.84 28.96
N VAL A 246 -12.46 23.89 28.89
CA VAL A 246 -11.60 22.70 28.79
C VAL A 246 -10.81 22.58 30.08
N VAL A 247 -11.02 21.50 30.82
CA VAL A 247 -10.40 21.26 32.13
C VAL A 247 -8.94 20.84 31.95
N ALA A 248 -8.02 21.51 32.63
CA ALA A 248 -6.62 21.14 32.64
C ALA A 248 -6.34 20.20 33.83
N MET A 249 -5.86 19.00 33.55
CA MET A 249 -5.58 17.97 34.56
C MET A 249 -4.13 17.50 34.44
N PHE A 250 -3.54 17.12 35.58
CA PHE A 250 -2.24 16.47 35.61
C PHE A 250 -2.40 14.94 35.72
N ASP A 251 -1.50 14.19 35.11
CA ASP A 251 -1.54 12.73 35.17
C ASP A 251 -1.26 12.23 36.60
N VAL A 252 -2.26 11.57 37.21
CA VAL A 252 -2.30 11.16 38.62
C VAL A 252 -1.07 10.36 39.09
N PRO A 253 -0.51 9.39 38.32
CA PRO A 253 0.70 8.68 38.74
C PRO A 253 1.93 9.57 38.94
N HIS A 254 1.97 10.76 38.33
CA HIS A 254 3.06 11.72 38.57
C HIS A 254 2.87 12.49 39.89
N LEU A 255 1.64 12.53 40.42
CA LEU A 255 1.29 13.18 41.68
C LEU A 255 1.51 12.29 42.91
N LEU A 256 1.62 10.97 42.72
CA LEU A 256 1.73 9.97 43.79
C LEU A 256 3.16 9.47 44.01
N LYS A 257 4.16 10.12 43.39
CA LYS A 257 5.58 9.80 43.58
C LYS A 257 6.19 10.60 44.71
#